data_AF-A0A6J4INQ7-F1
#
_entry.id   AF-A0A6J4INQ7-F1
#
_cell.length_a   1.000
_cell.length_b   1.000
_cell.length_c   1.000
_cell.angle_alpha   90.00
_cell.angle_beta   90.00
_cell.angle_gamma   90.00
#
_symmetry.space_group_name_H-M   'P 1'
#
loop_
_entity.id
_entity.type
_entity.pdbx_description
1 polymer ?
#
loop_
_entity_poly.entity_id
_entity_poly.type
_entity_poly.pdbx_seq_one_letter_code
_entity_poly.pdbx_strand_id
1 'polypeptide(L)' 'MPEEQRLEEHIETFARWITQGTHIVAFTGAGVSTDSGIPDFRGPDGVWTRRDAGLPPPQWRVAPARVAPNASHLSLVE' A
#
# COMPACT_ATOMS: atom_id res chain seq x y z
N MET A 1 8.54 -23.10 -8.51
CA MET A 1 7.51 -22.22 -9.09
C MET A 1 8.12 -20.86 -9.33
N PRO A 2 8.04 -20.29 -10.54
CA PRO A 2 8.39 -18.90 -10.81
C PRO A 2 7.61 -17.94 -9.89
N GLU A 3 8.23 -16.83 -9.52
CA GLU A 3 7.66 -15.85 -8.59
C GLU A 3 6.32 -15.27 -9.08
N GLU A 4 6.23 -15.00 -10.38
CA GLU A 4 5.03 -14.50 -11.05
C GLU A 4 3.85 -15.47 -10.98
N GLN A 5 4.11 -16.78 -11.14
CA GLN A 5 3.07 -17.80 -11.01
C GLN A 5 2.49 -17.86 -9.59
N ARG A 6 3.36 -17.74 -8.58
CA ARG A 6 2.92 -17.71 -7.17
C ARG A 6 2.09 -16.46 -6.85
N LEU A 7 2.43 -15.31 -7.46
CA LEU A 7 1.66 -14.08 -7.28
C LEU A 7 0.24 -14.25 -7.85
N GLU A 8 0.12 -14.78 -9.07
CA GLU A 8 -1.16 -15.00 -9.72
C GLU A 8 -2.05 -15.95 -8.89
N GLU A 9 -1.50 -17.07 -8.41
CA GLU A 9 -2.21 -18.02 -7.54
C GLU A 9 -2.76 -17.37 -6.25
N HIS A 10 -2.00 -16.46 -5.64
CA HIS A 10 -2.44 -15.71 -4.46
C HIS A 10 -3.56 -14.72 -4.80
N ILE A 11 -3.46 -14.02 -5.94
CA ILE A 11 -4.47 -13.07 -6.39
C ILE A 11 -5.80 -13.81 -6.66
N GLU A 12 -5.77 -14.92 -7.39
CA GLU A 12 -6.95 -15.75 -7.65
C GLU A 12 -7.59 -16.26 -6.36
N THR A 13 -6.77 -16.71 -5.41
CA THR A 13 -7.24 -17.19 -4.11
C THR A 13 -7.89 -16.06 -3.29
N PHE A 14 -7.30 -14.88 -3.27
CA PHE A 14 -7.84 -13.71 -2.60
C PHE A 14 -9.16 -13.24 -3.24
N ALA A 15 -9.23 -13.18 -4.57
CA ALA A 15 -10.45 -12.82 -5.30
C ALA A 15 -11.60 -13.78 -5.00
N ARG A 16 -11.31 -15.08 -4.92
CA ARG A 16 -12.29 -16.10 -4.49
C ARG A 16 -12.80 -15.85 -3.07
N TRP A 17 -11.92 -15.48 -2.13
CA TRP A 17 -12.35 -15.17 -0.76
C TRP A 17 -13.21 -13.91 -0.67
N ILE A 18 -12.89 -12.87 -1.46
CA ILE A 18 -13.73 -11.67 -1.55
C ILE A 18 -15.13 -12.04 -2.06
N THR A 19 -15.22 -12.75 -3.19
CA THR A 19 -16.52 -13.08 -3.82
C THR A 19 -17.39 -14.01 -2.98
N GLN A 20 -16.78 -14.83 -2.11
CA GLN A 20 -17.50 -15.73 -1.20
C GLN A 20 -17.82 -15.08 0.17
N GLY A 21 -17.20 -13.95 0.49
CA GLY A 21 -17.38 -13.26 1.76
C GLY A 21 -18.72 -12.54 1.86
N THR A 22 -19.41 -12.67 2.98
CA THR A 22 -20.67 -11.93 3.24
C THR A 22 -20.43 -10.57 3.90
N HIS A 23 -19.35 -10.44 4.67
CA HIS A 23 -18.99 -9.23 5.39
C HIS A 23 -17.47 -9.04 5.32
N ILE A 24 -17.03 -8.07 4.53
CA ILE A 24 -15.61 -7.84 4.25
C ILE A 24 -15.19 -6.56 4.98
N VAL A 25 -14.07 -6.64 5.70
CA VAL A 25 -13.45 -5.49 6.37
C VAL A 25 -12.02 -5.37 5.86
N ALA A 26 -11.69 -4.20 5.29
CA ALA A 26 -10.34 -3.90 4.85
C ALA A 26 -9.60 -3.10 5.94
N PHE A 27 -8.42 -3.59 6.32
CA PHE A 27 -7.49 -2.86 7.18
C PHE A 27 -6.36 -2.30 6.33
N THR A 28 -6.25 -0.98 6.26
CA THR A 28 -5.21 -0.31 5.49
C THR A 28 -4.19 0.35 6.42
N GLY A 29 -2.98 0.56 5.90
CA GLY A 29 -1.94 1.32 6.58
C GLY A 29 -1.25 2.26 5.60
N ALA A 30 -0.24 3.00 6.06
CA ALA A 30 0.46 4.02 5.25
C ALA A 30 1.02 3.49 3.92
N GLY A 31 1.32 2.19 3.85
CA GLY A 31 1.80 1.53 2.63
C GLY A 31 0.90 1.76 1.41
N VAL A 32 -0.43 1.80 1.59
CA VAL A 32 -1.38 1.99 0.48
C VAL A 32 -1.27 3.36 -0.15
N SER A 33 -0.67 4.35 0.52
CA SER A 33 -0.54 5.73 0.04
C SER A 33 0.86 6.07 -0.48
N THR A 34 1.78 5.11 -0.47
CA THR A 34 3.15 5.31 -0.97
C THR A 34 3.15 5.73 -2.44
N ASP A 35 2.34 5.07 -3.28
CA ASP A 35 2.17 5.41 -4.69
C ASP A 35 1.49 6.78 -4.92
N SER A 36 0.74 7.28 -3.94
CA SER A 36 0.22 8.67 -3.96
C SER A 36 1.28 9.72 -3.60
N GLY A 37 2.51 9.29 -3.32
CA GLY A 37 3.65 10.16 -3.00
C GLY A 37 3.81 10.50 -1.52
N ILE A 38 3.04 9.86 -0.64
CA ILE A 38 3.15 10.00 0.81
C ILE A 38 4.14 8.95 1.34
N PRO A 39 5.21 9.30 2.06
CA PRO A 39 6.10 8.31 2.64
C PRO A 39 5.38 7.46 3.70
N ASP A 40 5.74 6.18 3.78
CA ASP A 40 5.28 5.33 4.87
C ASP A 40 6.10 5.55 6.16
N PHE A 41 5.79 4.77 7.19
CA PHE A 41 6.48 4.85 8.46
C PHE A 41 7.69 3.92 8.59
N ARG A 42 7.63 2.70 8.03
CA ARG A 42 8.55 1.60 8.37
C ARG A 42 9.05 0.79 7.17
N GLY A 43 8.73 1.20 5.96
CA GLY A 43 9.33 0.64 4.75
C GLY A 43 10.81 0.98 4.66
N PRO A 44 11.50 0.54 3.59
CA PRO A 44 12.93 0.74 3.41
C PRO A 44 13.37 2.21 3.54
N ASP A 45 12.49 3.15 3.17
CA ASP A 45 12.73 4.59 3.30
C ASP A 45 11.70 5.31 4.19
N GLY A 46 11.06 4.57 5.10
CA GLY A 46 10.01 5.09 5.98
C GLY A 46 10.50 6.09 7.02
N VAL A 47 9.59 6.90 7.56
CA VAL A 47 9.89 7.95 8.56
C VAL A 47 10.72 7.41 9.74
N TRP A 48 10.32 6.28 10.32
CA TRP A 48 11.02 5.68 11.46
C TRP A 48 12.29 4.95 11.04
N THR A 49 12.27 4.25 9.90
CA THR A 49 13.46 3.59 9.35
C THR A 49 14.60 4.59 9.14
N ARG A 50 14.30 5.75 8.54
CA ARG A 50 15.29 6.82 8.32
C ARG A 50 15.73 7.46 9.63
N ARG A 51 14.80 7.70 10.56
CA ARG A 51 15.13 8.22 11.90
C ARG A 51 16.12 7.30 12.63
N ASP A 52 15.87 6.00 12.65
CA ASP A 52 16.70 5.02 13.34
C ASP A 52 18.08 4.89 12.68
N ALA A 53 18.16 5.13 11.36
CA ALA A 53 19.41 5.19 10.60
C ALA A 53 20.14 6.55 10.69
N GLY A 54 19.61 7.54 11.44
CA GLY A 54 20.19 8.89 11.53
C GLY A 54 20.09 9.70 10.23
N LEU A 55 19.18 9.33 9.32
CA LEU A 55 18.93 9.99 8.06
C LEU A 55 17.85 11.09 8.21
N PRO A 56 17.84 12.12 7.34
CA PRO A 56 16.77 13.11 7.34
C PRO A 56 15.41 12.45 7.03
N PRO A 57 14.28 13.06 7.45
CA PRO A 57 12.96 12.51 7.16
C PRO A 57 12.73 12.36 5.65
N PRO A 58 11.90 11.38 5.23
CA PRO A 58 11.62 11.19 3.81
C PRO A 58 10.85 12.39 3.26
N GLN A 59 11.12 12.71 2.00
CA GLN A 59 10.42 13.78 1.30
C GLN A 59 9.13 13.26 0.68
N TRP A 60 8.07 14.07 0.77
CA TRP A 60 6.86 13.82 0.01
C TRP A 60 7.14 14.05 -1.48
N ARG A 61 6.73 13.10 -2.33
CA ARG A 61 6.90 13.22 -3.79
C ARG A 61 5.89 14.20 -4.40
N VAL A 62 4.80 14.48 -3.69
CA VAL A 62 3.72 15.35 -4.11
C VAL A 62 3.42 16.36 -3.00
N ALA A 63 3.17 17.62 -3.37
CA ALA A 63 2.74 18.63 -2.39
C ALA A 63 1.44 18.17 -1.70
N PRO A 64 1.28 18.33 -0.36
CA PRO A 64 0.12 17.81 0.35
C PRO A 64 -1.23 18.19 -0.25
N ALA A 65 -1.37 19.42 -0.74
CA ALA A 65 -2.60 19.92 -1.38
C ALA A 65 -2.92 19.29 -2.75
N ARG A 66 -2.00 18.52 -3.33
CA ARG A 66 -2.13 17.88 -4.66
C ARG A 66 -2.16 16.36 -4.59
N VAL A 67 -2.13 15.79 -3.39
CA VAL A 67 -2.23 14.34 -3.21
C VAL A 67 -3.61 13.86 -3.66
N ALA A 68 -3.63 12.81 -4.47
CA ALA A 68 -4.84 12.19 -4.97
C ALA A 68 -4.91 10.70 -4.59
N PRO A 69 -6.12 10.11 -4.48
CA PRO A 69 -6.30 8.68 -4.33
C PRO A 69 -5.60 7.91 -5.47
N ASN A 70 -4.93 6.82 -5.15
CA ASN A 70 -4.38 5.90 -6.16
C ASN A 70 -5.34 4.72 -6.42
N ALA A 71 -4.93 3.80 -7.31
CA ALA A 71 -5.73 2.63 -7.68
C ALA A 71 -6.23 1.82 -6.46
N SER A 72 -5.38 1.61 -5.44
CA SER A 72 -5.77 0.87 -4.24
C SER A 72 -6.79 1.60 -3.37
N HIS A 73 -6.82 2.94 -3.38
CA HIS A 73 -7.88 3.69 -2.70
C HIS A 73 -9.19 3.60 -3.49
N LEU A 74 -9.12 3.72 -4.81
CA LEU A 74 -10.30 3.69 -5.69
C LEU A 74 -10.96 2.30 -5.68
N SER A 75 -10.18 1.22 -5.61
CA SER A 75 -10.69 -0.15 -5.55
C SER A 75 -11.41 -0.52 -4.25
N LEU A 76 -11.39 0.35 -3.23
CA LEU A 76 -12.13 0.15 -1.98
C LEU A 76 -13.48 0.89 -1.97
N VAL A 77 -13.73 1.75 -2.96
CA VAL A 77 -14.95 2.54 -3.07
C VAL A 77 -15.97 1.85 -3.98
N GLU A 78 -15.50 1.23 -5.07
CA GLU A 78 -16.29 0.51 -6.07
C GLU A 78 -16.45 -0.98 -5.71
#